data_AF-A0A2M7F4U4-F1
#
_entry.id   AF-A0A2M7F4U4-F1
#
_cell.length_a   1.000
_cell.length_b   1.000
_cell.length_c   1.000
_cell.angle_alpha   90.00
_cell.angle_beta   90.00
_cell.angle_gamma   90.00
#
_symmetry.space_group_name_H-M   'P 1'
#
loop_
_entity.id
_entity.type
_entity.pdbx_description
1 polymer ?
#
loop_
_entity_poly.entity_id
_entity_poly.type
_entity_poly.pdbx_seq_one_letter_code
_entity_poly.pdbx_strand_id
1 'polypeptide(L)' 'ASALLSRPETIKKQIRMIIEERERLFQSMCSIQEIKVYPSQANFILFRTQDAYELYRNLLKAGILV' A
#
# COMPACT_ATOMS: atom_id res chain seq x y z
N ALA A 1 -13.35 17.29 13.92
CA ALA A 1 -13.49 15.83 14.18
C ALA A 1 -14.94 15.33 14.01
N SER A 2 -15.98 16.03 14.48
CA SER A 2 -17.37 15.52 14.48
C SER A 2 -18.01 15.29 13.10
N ALA A 3 -17.60 16.02 12.06
CA ALA A 3 -18.19 15.91 10.72
C ALA A 3 -17.84 14.61 9.95
N LEU A 4 -16.78 13.88 10.36
CA LEU A 4 -16.46 12.58 9.75
C LEU A 4 -17.37 11.48 10.33
N LEU A 5 -17.59 11.50 11.64
CA LEU A 5 -18.43 10.53 12.35
C LEU A 5 -19.90 10.56 11.89
N SER A 6 -20.34 11.67 11.29
CA SER A 6 -21.69 11.80 10.73
C SER A 6 -21.87 11.20 9.32
N ARG A 7 -20.82 10.61 8.72
CA ARG A 7 -20.87 9.97 7.38
C ARG A 7 -20.31 8.54 7.37
N PRO A 8 -20.85 7.63 8.21
CA PRO A 8 -20.32 6.29 8.38
C PRO A 8 -20.29 5.48 7.07
N GLU A 9 -21.28 5.66 6.19
CA GLU A 9 -21.34 4.91 4.93
C GLU A 9 -20.26 5.33 3.92
N THR A 10 -19.93 6.62 3.86
CA THR A 10 -18.81 7.10 3.02
C THR A 10 -17.48 6.53 3.51
N ILE A 11 -17.27 6.52 4.83
CA ILE A 11 -16.07 5.94 5.44
C ILE A 11 -15.99 4.44 5.14
N LYS A 12 -17.08 3.69 5.34
CA LYS A 12 -17.13 2.26 5.01
C LYS A 12 -16.81 1.99 3.54
N LYS A 13 -17.30 2.82 2.61
CA LYS A 13 -16.99 2.70 1.18
C LYS A 13 -15.50 2.93 0.90
N GLN A 14 -14.89 3.94 1.53
CA GLN A 14 -13.45 4.20 1.40
C GLN A 14 -12.61 3.08 1.98
N ILE A 15 -12.99 2.54 3.15
CA ILE A 15 -12.31 1.40 3.76
C ILE A 15 -12.34 0.18 2.82
N ARG A 16 -13.50 -0.14 2.24
CA ARG A 16 -13.61 -1.24 1.25
C ARG A 16 -12.69 -1.02 0.05
N MET A 17 -12.71 0.18 -0.52
CA MET A 17 -11.83 0.53 -1.65
C MET A 17 -10.35 0.36 -1.29
N ILE A 18 -9.91 0.84 -0.11
CA ILE A 18 -8.52 0.69 0.34
C ILE A 18 -8.15 -0.79 0.50
N ILE A 19 -9.04 -1.62 1.02
CA ILE A 19 -8.83 -3.06 1.16
C ILE A 19 -8.69 -3.73 -0.21
N GLU A 20 -9.59 -3.42 -1.14
CA GLU A 20 -9.58 -3.96 -2.52
C GLU A 20 -8.30 -3.57 -3.27
N GLU A 21 -7.90 -2.30 -3.22
CA GLU A 21 -6.68 -1.82 -3.89
C GLU A 21 -5.41 -2.37 -3.23
N ARG A 22 -5.39 -2.53 -1.90
CA ARG A 22 -4.27 -3.18 -1.19
C ARG A 22 -4.11 -4.62 -1.64
N GLU A 23 -5.20 -5.36 -1.78
CA GLU A 23 -5.15 -6.75 -2.25
C GLU A 23 -4.65 -6.82 -3.71
N ARG A 24 -5.19 -5.96 -4.59
CA ARG A 24 -4.74 -5.86 -5.98
C ARG A 24 -3.24 -5.55 -6.10
N LEU A 25 -2.75 -4.61 -5.30
CA LEU A 25 -1.33 -4.25 -5.26
C LEU A 25 -0.48 -5.39 -4.69
N PHE A 26 -0.92 -6.02 -3.60
CA PHE A 26 -0.24 -7.17 -2.99
C PHE A 26 -0.02 -8.29 -4.00
N GLN A 27 -1.07 -8.71 -4.71
CA GLN A 27 -0.97 -9.76 -5.73
C GLN A 27 -0.02 -9.39 -6.87
N SER A 28 -0.06 -8.13 -7.32
CA SER A 28 0.86 -7.64 -8.36
C SER A 28 2.31 -7.66 -7.86
N MET A 29 2.57 -7.18 -6.65
CA MET A 29 3.91 -7.17 -6.05
C MET A 29 4.45 -8.59 -5.80
N CYS A 30 3.58 -9.56 -5.45
CA CYS A 30 3.98 -10.97 -5.28
C CYS A 30 4.52 -11.61 -6.57
N SER A 31 4.23 -11.05 -7.75
CA SER A 31 4.78 -11.54 -9.02
C SER A 31 6.22 -11.10 -9.30
N ILE A 32 6.75 -10.15 -8.51
CA ILE A 32 8.11 -9.63 -8.63
C ILE A 32 9.05 -10.52 -7.82
N GLN A 33 9.98 -11.20 -8.48
CA GLN A 33 10.84 -12.22 -7.85
C GLN A 33 11.88 -11.62 -6.89
N GLU A 34 12.28 -10.37 -7.13
CA GLU A 34 13.35 -9.67 -6.42
C GLU A 34 12.92 -9.12 -5.06
N ILE A 35 11.62 -9.19 -4.72
CA ILE A 35 11.09 -8.72 -3.45
C ILE A 35 10.30 -9.79 -2.70
N LYS A 36 10.32 -9.73 -1.38
CA LYS A 36 9.45 -10.52 -0.51
C LYS A 36 8.37 -9.62 0.08
N VAL A 37 7.13 -9.85 -0.31
CA VAL A 37 5.96 -9.09 0.16
C VAL A 37 5.33 -9.79 1.37
N TYR A 38 4.92 -9.03 2.39
CA TYR A 38 4.28 -9.57 3.59
C TYR A 38 2.78 -9.23 3.61
N PRO A 39 1.89 -10.17 4.01
CA PRO A 39 0.47 -9.88 4.18
C PRO A 39 0.25 -8.73 5.16
N SER A 40 -0.75 -7.89 4.89
CA SER A 40 -1.06 -6.73 5.72
C SER A 40 -2.56 -6.61 5.99
N GLN A 41 -2.89 -6.29 7.24
CA GLN A 41 -4.23 -5.87 7.66
C GLN A 41 -4.34 -4.34 7.79
N ALA A 42 -3.25 -3.60 7.63
CA ALA A 42 -3.18 -2.14 7.68
C ALA A 42 -3.37 -1.50 6.28
N ASN A 43 -3.31 -0.18 6.19
CA ASN A 43 -3.41 0.58 4.93
C ASN A 43 -2.08 0.74 4.18
N PHE A 44 -1.09 -0.11 4.46
CA PHE A 44 0.22 -0.14 3.79
C PHE A 44 0.70 -1.59 3.65
N ILE A 45 1.68 -1.82 2.76
CA ILE A 45 2.29 -3.14 2.53
C ILE A 45 3.76 -3.06 2.92
N LEU A 46 4.19 -3.97 3.78
CA LEU A 46 5.61 -4.17 4.06
C LEU A 46 6.19 -5.14 3.04
N PHE A 47 7.33 -4.81 2.47
CA PHE A 47 8.09 -5.71 1.62
C PHE A 47 9.59 -5.58 1.89
N ARG A 48 10.33 -6.63 1.56
CA ARG A 48 11.79 -6.70 1.68
C ARG A 48 12.40 -6.80 0.29
N THR A 49 13.48 -6.06 0.07
CA THR A 49 14.33 -6.12 -1.11
C THR A 49 15.79 -6.31 -0.66
N GLN A 50 16.70 -6.59 -1.58
CA GLN A 50 18.13 -6.74 -1.31
C GLN A 50 18.77 -5.42 -0.87
N ASP A 51 18.50 -4.31 -1.58
CA ASP A 51 18.96 -2.96 -1.22
C ASP A 51 17.77 -1.99 -1.20
N ALA A 52 17.26 -1.72 0.00
CA ALA A 52 16.12 -0.84 0.19
C ALA A 52 16.46 0.63 -0.08
N TYR A 53 17.70 1.05 0.16
CA TYR A 53 18.11 2.44 -0.01
C TYR A 53 18.29 2.78 -1.50
N GLU A 54 18.86 1.87 -2.27
CA GLU A 54 18.94 2.01 -3.72
C GLU A 54 17.55 2.05 -4.36
N LEU A 55 16.68 1.09 -4.01
CA LEU A 55 15.30 1.06 -4.52
C LEU A 55 14.55 2.36 -4.18
N TYR A 56 14.63 2.83 -2.93
CA TYR A 56 14.03 4.08 -2.50
C TYR A 56 14.50 5.26 -3.34
N ARG A 57 15.82 5.40 -3.56
CA ARG A 57 16.36 6.50 -4.41
C ARG A 57 15.87 6.40 -5.85
N ASN A 58 15.76 5.20 -6.41
CA ASN A 58 15.29 5.01 -7.77
C ASN A 58 13.79 5.33 -7.91
N LEU A 59 12.98 4.94 -6.92
CA LEU A 59 11.57 5.34 -6.85
C LEU A 59 11.43 6.87 -6.72
N LEU A 60 12.23 7.51 -5.87
CA LEU A 60 12.19 8.95 -5.68
C LEU A 60 12.55 9.71 -6.98
N LYS A 61 13.55 9.23 -7.74
CA LYS A 61 13.88 9.78 -9.07
C LYS A 61 12.73 9.62 -10.07
N ALA A 62 11.92 8.57 -9.94
CA ALA A 62 10.72 8.36 -10.75
C ALA A 62 9.49 9.13 -10.23
N GLY A 63 9.63 9.96 -9.19
CA GLY A 63 8.54 10.74 -8.60
C GLY A 63 7.68 9.96 -7.60
N ILE A 64 8.16 8.81 -7.12
CA ILE A 64 7.44 7.94 -6.18
C ILE A 64 8.16 7.96 -4.83
N LEU A 65 7.51 8.51 -3.80
CA LEU A 65 7.98 8.53 -2.42
C LEU A 65 7.28 7.42 -1.61
N VAL A 66 8.06 6.58 -0.94
CA VAL A 66 7.58 5.46 -0.11
C VAL A 66 8.35 5.37 1.20
#